data_AF-A0A484S9I2-F1
#
_entry.id   AF-A0A484S9I2-F1
#
_cell.length_a   1.000
_cell.length_b   1.000
_cell.length_c   1.000
_cell.angle_alpha   90.00
_cell.angle_beta   90.00
_cell.angle_gamma   90.00
#
_symmetry.space_group_name_H-M   'P 1'
#
loop_
_entity.id
_entity.type
_entity.pdbx_description
1 polymer ?
#
loop_
_entity_poly.entity_id
_entity_poly.type
_entity_poly.pdbx_seq_one_letter_code
_entity_poly.pdbx_strand_id
1 'polypeptide(L)' 'MLYNGLIAPQEIYGDARGVEPLLLLGDDMQGFCIAYDTRDASIVEIDPTNRHVARLADTFMDFIRAYMQAPG' A
#
# COMPACT_ATOMS: atom_id res chain seq x y z
N MET A 1 5.17 -9.63 -1.27
CA MET A 1 5.09 -9.86 -2.72
C MET A 1 4.88 -8.53 -3.41
N LEU A 2 5.83 -8.09 -4.24
CA LEU A 2 5.63 -6.91 -5.08
C LEU A 2 4.92 -7.32 -6.37
N TYR A 3 4.04 -6.45 -6.85
CA TYR A 3 3.37 -6.64 -8.14
C TYR A 3 4.29 -6.21 -9.29
N ASN A 4 3.96 -6.65 -10.51
CA ASN A 4 4.72 -6.28 -11.73
C ASN A 4 4.53 -4.80 -12.14
N GLY A 5 3.80 -4.04 -11.33
CA GLY A 5 3.43 -2.65 -11.53
C GLY A 5 2.42 -2.22 -10.48
N LEU A 6 2.00 -0.96 -10.55
CA LEU A 6 0.94 -0.45 -9.70
C LEU A 6 -0.40 -1.06 -10.11
N ILE A 7 -1.11 -1.64 -9.14
CA ILE A 7 -2.42 -2.27 -9.35
C ILE A 7 -3.52 -1.39 -8.74
N ALA A 8 -4.64 -1.23 -9.44
CA ALA A 8 -5.79 -0.51 -8.87
C ALA A 8 -6.47 -1.37 -7.79
N PRO A 9 -6.92 -0.80 -6.65
CA PRO A 9 -7.55 -1.56 -5.57
C PRO A 9 -8.78 -2.37 -6.01
N GLN A 10 -9.49 -1.92 -7.04
CA GLN A 10 -10.63 -2.63 -7.63
C GLN A 10 -10.26 -4.03 -8.16
N GLU A 11 -9.02 -4.21 -8.64
CA GLU A 11 -8.53 -5.47 -9.21
C GLU A 11 -8.28 -6.53 -8.13
N ILE A 12 -8.01 -6.11 -6.89
CA ILE A 12 -7.76 -7.00 -5.74
C ILE A 12 -9.01 -7.14 -4.88
N TYR A 13 -9.69 -6.04 -4.54
CA TYR A 13 -10.80 -6.03 -3.60
C TYR A 13 -12.19 -6.12 -4.25
N GLY A 14 -12.28 -5.95 -5.57
CA GLY A 14 -13.55 -5.93 -6.31
C GLY A 14 -14.40 -4.67 -6.10
N ASP A 15 -14.50 -4.14 -4.87
CA ASP A 15 -15.13 -2.85 -4.54
C ASP A 15 -14.08 -1.95 -3.88
N ALA A 16 -13.64 -0.88 -4.55
CA ALA A 16 -12.59 0.01 -4.08
C ALA A 16 -13.09 1.21 -3.26
N ARG A 17 -14.37 1.25 -2.84
CA ARG A 17 -14.91 2.40 -2.08
C ARG A 17 -14.07 2.72 -0.84
N GLY A 18 -13.59 3.96 -0.78
CA GLY A 18 -12.76 4.51 0.30
C GLY A 18 -11.25 4.39 0.05
N VAL A 19 -10.82 3.65 -0.96
CA VAL A 19 -9.41 3.40 -1.30
C VAL A 19 -9.09 3.68 -2.77
N GLU A 20 -10.03 4.22 -3.56
CA GLU A 20 -9.86 4.56 -4.98
C GLU A 20 -8.60 5.40 -5.31
N PRO A 21 -8.16 6.37 -4.49
CA PRO A 21 -6.96 7.14 -4.81
C PRO A 21 -5.65 6.37 -4.55
N LEU A 22 -5.71 5.12 -4.07
CA LEU A 22 -4.53 4.32 -3.76
C LEU A 22 -4.12 3.46 -4.95
N LEU A 23 -2.81 3.22 -5.08
CA LEU A 23 -2.22 2.33 -6.07
C LEU A 23 -1.38 1.27 -5.36
N LEU A 24 -1.78 0.00 -5.47
CA LEU A 24 -1.16 -1.10 -4.73
C LEU A 24 0.22 -1.43 -5.31
N LEU A 25 1.21 -1.50 -4.43
CA LEU A 25 2.60 -1.85 -4.72
C LEU A 25 2.83 -3.36 -4.57
N GLY A 26 2.08 -3.99 -3.65
CA GLY A 26 2.24 -5.37 -3.27
C GLY A 26 1.50 -5.70 -1.97
N ASP A 27 1.60 -6.95 -1.54
CA ASP A 27 1.04 -7.45 -0.28
C ASP A 27 2.09 -8.21 0.56
N ASP A 28 1.79 -8.45 1.83
CA ASP A 28 2.65 -9.20 2.76
C ASP A 28 2.41 -10.73 2.75
N MET A 29 1.66 -11.25 1.78
CA MET A 29 1.13 -12.63 1.70
C MET A 29 0.14 -13.02 2.80
N GLN A 30 -0.18 -12.12 3.73
CA GLN A 30 -1.25 -12.27 4.73
C GLN A 30 -2.46 -11.38 4.40
N GLY A 31 -2.37 -10.62 3.30
CA GLY A 31 -3.46 -9.83 2.73
C GLY A 31 -3.35 -8.33 3.01
N PHE A 32 -2.39 -7.89 3.83
CA PHE A 32 -2.11 -6.47 4.00
C PHE A 32 -1.45 -5.94 2.74
N CYS A 33 -2.07 -4.94 2.13
CA CYS A 33 -1.55 -4.35 0.90
C CYS A 33 -0.84 -3.04 1.21
N ILE A 34 0.36 -2.87 0.67
CA ILE A 34 1.09 -1.62 0.69
C ILE A 34 0.70 -0.84 -0.56
N ALA A 35 0.41 0.45 -0.41
CA ALA A 35 -0.07 1.28 -1.50
C ALA A 35 0.57 2.67 -1.49
N TYR A 36 0.63 3.26 -2.69
CA TYR A 36 0.98 4.65 -2.92
C TYR A 36 -0.31 5.49 -2.99
N ASP A 37 -0.39 6.56 -2.20
CA ASP A 37 -1.51 7.49 -2.22
C ASP A 37 -1.28 8.58 -3.28
N THR A 38 -2.13 8.60 -4.32
CA THR A 38 -2.01 9.57 -5.42
C THR A 38 -2.35 11.00 -5.03
N ARG A 39 -2.95 11.22 -3.85
CA ARG A 39 -3.33 12.57 -3.39
C ARG A 39 -2.13 13.36 -2.89
N ASP A 40 -1.19 12.71 -2.21
CA ASP A 40 -0.07 13.38 -1.55
C ASP A 40 1.26 12.61 -1.58
N ALA A 41 1.34 11.53 -2.36
CA ALA A 41 2.53 10.70 -2.55
C ALA A 41 3.02 9.92 -1.32
N SER A 42 2.19 9.82 -0.27
CA SER A 42 2.48 9.01 0.91
C SER A 42 2.38 7.50 0.63
N ILE A 43 3.03 6.71 1.48
CA ILE A 43 2.92 5.24 1.49
C ILE A 43 2.02 4.83 2.64
N VAL A 44 1.06 3.96 2.35
CA VAL A 44 0.05 3.49 3.28
C VAL A 44 -0.04 1.96 3.26
N GLU A 45 -0.54 1.39 4.34
CA GLU A 45 -0.96 0.00 4.46
C GLU A 45 -2.48 -0.07 4.52
N ILE A 46 -3.05 -1.08 3.88
CA ILE A 46 -4.49 -1.34 3.85
C ILE A 46 -4.75 -2.68 4.56
N ASP A 47 -5.55 -2.64 5.62
CA ASP A 47 -6.04 -3.83 6.31
C ASP A 47 -7.14 -4.51 5.45
N PRO A 48 -6.98 -5.78 5.05
CA PRO A 48 -7.92 -6.46 4.17
C PRO A 48 -9.28 -6.76 4.83
N THR A 49 -9.36 -6.75 6.15
CA THR A 49 -10.56 -7.15 6.91
C THR A 49 -11.57 -6.02 7.04
N ASN A 50 -11.09 -4.78 7.13
CA ASN A 50 -11.90 -3.60 7.43
C ASN A 50 -11.57 -2.38 6.55
N ARG A 51 -10.59 -2.49 5.65
CA ARG A 51 -10.09 -1.43 4.75
C ARG A 51 -9.57 -0.20 5.48
N HIS A 52 -9.15 -0.34 6.73
CA HIS A 52 -8.45 0.71 7.44
C HIS A 52 -7.14 1.02 6.72
N VAL A 53 -6.88 2.32 6.51
CA VAL A 53 -5.69 2.81 5.83
C VAL A 53 -4.78 3.47 6.86
N ALA A 54 -3.61 2.87 7.09
CA ALA A 54 -2.60 3.40 7.99
C ALA A 54 -1.44 4.00 7.19
N ARG A 55 -1.05 5.25 7.49
CA ARG A 55 0.13 5.85 6.88
C ARG A 55 1.40 5.20 7.44
N LEU A 56 2.27 4.73 6.54
CA LEU A 56 3.58 4.15 6.86
C LEU A 56 4.71 5.18 6.68
N ALA A 57 4.63 6.03 5.65
CA ALA A 57 5.63 7.06 5.38
C ALA A 57 5.05 8.22 4.56
N ASP A 58 5.64 9.41 4.68
CA ASP A 58 5.24 10.59 3.90
C ASP A 58 5.72 10.53 2.44
N THR A 59 6.77 9.77 2.17
CA THR A 59 7.28 9.54 0.80
C THR A 59 7.71 8.09 0.59
N PHE A 60 7.73 7.65 -0.66
CA PHE A 60 8.30 6.34 -1.03
C PHE A 60 9.78 6.22 -0.64
N MET A 61 10.54 7.32 -0.69
CA MET A 61 11.96 7.30 -0.32
C MET A 61 12.15 7.02 1.16
N ASP A 62 11.33 7.63 2.02
CA ASP A 62 11.38 7.40 3.47
C ASP A 62 11.00 5.96 3.81
N PHE A 63 9.97 5.44 3.14
CA PHE A 63 9.56 4.04 3.27
C PHE A 63 10.69 3.06 2.93
N ILE A 64 11.34 3.21 1.76
CA ILE A 64 12.43 2.32 1.34
C ILE A 64 13.65 2.46 2.25
N ARG A 65 14.00 3.67 2.70
CA ARG A 65 15.11 3.88 3.64
C ARG A 65 14.85 3.14 4.96
N ALA A 66 13.64 3.25 5.50
CA ALA A 66 13.25 2.53 6.71
C ALA A 66 13.28 1.01 6.49
N TYR A 67 12.76 0.54 5.36
CA TYR A 67 12.75 -0.88 5.01
C TYR A 67 14.16 -1.47 4.90
N MET A 68 15.10 -0.74 4.28
CA MET A 68 16.51 -1.17 4.16
C MET A 68 17.26 -1.20 5.49
N GLN A 69 16.76 -0.53 6.53
CA GLN A 69 17.37 -0.47 7.85
C GLN A 69 16.74 -1.47 8.84
N ALA A 70 15.61 -2.09 8.49
CA ALA A 70 14.97 -3.07 9.34
C ALA A 70 15.83 -4.35 9.42
N PRO A 71 16.14 -4.88 10.62
CA PRO A 71 16.75 -6.18 10.75
C PRO A 71 15.79 -7.25 10.21
N GLY A 72 16.31 -8.13 9.34
CA GLY A 72 15.55 -9.23 8.72
C GLY A 72 15.27 -10.39 9.65
#